data_AF-J9EF64-F1
#
_entry.id   AF-J9EF64-F1
#
_cell.length_a   1.000
_cell.length_b   1.000
_cell.length_c   1.000
_cell.angle_alpha   90.00
_cell.angle_beta   90.00
_cell.angle_gamma   90.00
#
_symmetry.space_group_name_H-M   'P 1'
#
loop_
_entity.id
_entity.type
_entity.pdbx_description
1 polymer ?
#
loop_
_entity_poly.entity_id
_entity_poly.type
_entity_poly.pdbx_seq_one_letter_code
_entity_poly.pdbx_strand_id
1 'polypeptide(L)'
;FAALIIILTTFFAGRRSSGRDSVNLSSRLSGINLVNANSALLNDNDPLNELATSTAFFPDLDFTQSGYLYKKSNKKLHKQWQKRRCRIEDGHFWLSHSDESAPPTKLSLLVSDCKPSTDDPKSFDLYCRERTYHLQADSETDAKRWMLALKREITRVKAKMLSAETPQGNEGGSSGAISELYERKMCVAKVRKLPGNNVCADCSSKEDVQWLSNIGALVCIACSGVHRELGVHVSRIQSLNLDVISPLEFLVPLSSGNIMINRLFEYDAAKCATWKPIPGCTRFDRQRFIQMKYRDRTFVQELDDPDASLTEAFNNCDFENTYRALLSPNLTKKPFLRNGPFHQMVLRETSLSLPLADLVMQLRIEISDMEAIMIDCIRSGNADMVAVLLRYRSLSSAVRGIHLHSLITCSENARQKKITETLRSLQLGDSTQVQNVAVPPILFISTPDSASLSRSSSSVSSCPHLPSDSTASQNIISKPVNVLMRNGTTISVPQCTPFPS
;
A
#
# COMPACT_ATOMS: atom_id res chain seq x y z
N PHE A 1 -15.91 25.70 33.71
CA PHE A 1 -15.16 24.43 33.73
C PHE A 1 -14.04 24.56 32.69
N ALA A 2 -12.92 25.24 32.95
CA ALA A 2 -11.80 24.87 33.84
C ALA A 2 -11.38 23.42 33.57
N ALA A 3 -10.16 23.06 33.16
CA ALA A 3 -8.81 23.61 33.30
C ALA A 3 -7.91 22.96 32.20
N LEU A 4 -6.65 23.29 31.89
CA LEU A 4 -5.63 24.21 32.41
C LEU A 4 -4.58 24.38 31.27
N ILE A 5 -3.93 25.55 31.26
CA ILE A 5 -2.91 26.03 30.31
C ILE A 5 -1.49 25.79 30.88
N ILE A 6 -0.55 25.42 29.99
CA ILE A 6 0.91 25.78 29.88
C ILE A 6 1.71 26.07 31.18
N ILE A 7 2.89 25.44 31.34
CA ILE A 7 4.22 26.07 31.54
C ILE A 7 5.32 25.01 31.80
N LEU A 8 6.36 25.07 30.96
CA LEU A 8 7.73 24.58 31.17
C LEU A 8 8.52 25.73 31.82
N THR A 9 9.22 25.51 32.95
CA THR A 9 10.62 25.95 33.28
C THR A 9 10.92 26.05 34.79
N THR A 10 12.20 25.80 35.12
CA THR A 10 12.96 26.00 36.39
C THR A 10 12.78 24.91 37.45
N PHE A 11 13.79 24.27 38.06
CA PHE A 11 15.16 24.57 38.55
C PHE A 11 16.01 23.26 38.47
N PHE A 12 17.35 23.19 38.44
CA PHE A 12 18.38 23.82 39.28
C PHE A 12 19.75 23.85 38.57
N ALA A 13 20.53 24.86 38.94
CA ALA A 13 21.91 25.13 38.54
C ALA A 13 22.95 24.23 39.24
N GLY A 14 24.14 24.12 38.62
CA GLY A 14 25.41 24.13 39.35
C GLY A 14 26.38 22.97 39.11
N ARG A 15 27.33 23.15 38.18
CA ARG A 15 28.77 23.40 38.49
C ARG A 15 29.62 23.36 37.21
N ARG A 16 30.47 24.38 37.09
CA ARG A 16 31.51 24.58 36.07
C ARG A 16 32.90 24.26 36.66
N SER A 17 33.86 24.18 35.73
CA SER A 17 35.33 24.26 35.88
C SER A 17 36.00 22.90 36.09
N SER A 18 37.11 22.54 35.45
CA SER A 18 38.07 23.26 34.59
C SER A 18 39.12 22.26 34.10
N GLY A 19 39.77 22.50 32.96
CA GLY A 19 41.03 21.84 32.61
C GLY A 19 41.35 21.86 31.12
N ARG A 20 42.29 22.73 30.74
CA ARG A 20 42.96 22.75 29.43
C ARG A 20 43.85 21.50 29.29
N ASP A 21 44.06 21.03 28.07
CA ASP A 21 45.39 21.04 27.44
C ASP A 21 45.35 20.52 26.00
N SER A 22 46.15 21.20 25.18
CA SER A 22 46.35 21.03 23.75
C SER A 22 47.69 20.36 23.50
N VAL A 23 47.77 19.28 22.72
CA VAL A 23 49.04 18.90 22.04
C VAL A 23 48.75 18.15 20.73
N ASN A 24 49.30 18.69 19.64
CA ASN A 24 49.48 18.02 18.35
C ASN A 24 50.59 16.95 18.44
N LEU A 25 50.40 15.77 17.85
CA LEU A 25 51.53 15.05 17.26
C LEU A 25 51.10 14.12 16.12
N SER A 26 51.60 14.43 14.94
CA SER A 26 51.70 13.55 13.78
C SER A 26 52.86 12.56 13.95
N SER A 27 52.64 11.26 13.71
CA SER A 27 53.52 10.41 12.87
C SER A 27 53.14 8.92 12.90
N ARG A 28 52.77 8.40 11.73
CA ARG A 28 53.18 7.13 11.09
C ARG A 28 53.29 5.85 11.96
N LEU A 29 52.49 4.82 11.63
CA LEU A 29 52.93 3.62 10.91
C LEU A 29 51.77 2.61 10.67
N SER A 30 51.62 2.24 9.39
CA SER A 30 51.15 0.98 8.80
C SER A 30 50.36 -0.05 9.63
N GLY A 31 49.19 -0.47 9.12
CA GLY A 31 48.76 -1.86 9.23
C GLY A 31 47.24 -2.13 9.17
N ILE A 32 46.77 -2.55 7.99
CA ILE A 32 45.78 -3.63 7.78
C ILE A 32 44.27 -3.34 7.99
N ASN A 33 43.55 -3.50 6.85
CA ASN A 33 42.17 -3.97 6.61
C ASN A 33 40.92 -3.13 6.91
N LEU A 34 40.36 -2.62 5.81
CA LEU A 34 38.96 -2.72 5.35
C LEU A 34 37.89 -3.20 6.37
N VAL A 35 37.12 -2.26 6.93
CA VAL A 35 35.71 -2.50 7.30
C VAL A 35 34.88 -1.27 6.95
N ASN A 36 33.85 -1.52 6.14
CA ASN A 36 32.89 -0.56 5.60
C ASN A 36 32.12 0.18 6.70
N ALA A 37 31.93 1.47 6.46
CA ALA A 37 30.96 2.31 7.14
C ALA A 37 29.54 1.83 6.87
N ASN A 38 28.82 1.43 7.93
CA ASN A 38 27.35 1.38 8.00
C ASN A 38 26.93 1.35 9.47
N SER A 39 27.25 2.43 10.20
CA SER A 39 26.74 2.68 11.54
C SER A 39 26.20 4.10 11.61
N ALA A 40 25.02 4.32 11.03
CA ALA A 40 24.20 5.47 11.33
C ALA A 40 22.74 5.09 11.10
N LEU A 41 21.94 5.24 12.16
CA LEU A 41 20.48 5.01 12.30
C LEU A 41 20.09 3.80 13.16
N LEU A 42 20.48 3.84 14.44
CA LEU A 42 19.70 3.29 15.53
C LEU A 42 19.56 4.39 16.58
N ASN A 43 18.32 4.70 16.98
CA ASN A 43 18.08 5.53 18.15
C ASN A 43 18.53 4.72 19.37
N ASP A 44 19.71 5.04 19.90
CA ASP A 44 20.22 4.53 21.16
C ASP A 44 19.37 5.09 22.31
N ASN A 45 18.61 4.22 22.98
CA ASN A 45 18.17 4.32 24.39
C ASN A 45 17.22 3.17 24.81
N ASP A 46 17.47 1.92 24.39
CA ASP A 46 16.79 0.73 24.96
C ASP A 46 17.84 -0.20 25.61
N PRO A 47 17.86 -0.35 26.96
CA PRO A 47 18.83 -1.21 27.66
C PRO A 47 18.78 -2.68 27.22
N LEU A 48 17.70 -3.12 26.57
CA LEU A 48 17.58 -4.46 26.00
C LEU A 48 18.33 -4.61 24.66
N ASN A 49 18.67 -3.51 23.98
CA ASN A 49 19.41 -3.53 22.72
C ASN A 49 20.91 -3.76 22.96
N GLU A 50 21.46 -3.22 24.06
CA GLU A 50 22.80 -3.57 24.57
C GLU A 50 22.89 -5.07 24.91
N LEU A 51 21.84 -5.62 25.53
CA LEU A 51 21.79 -7.04 25.89
C LEU A 51 21.69 -7.97 24.67
N ALA A 52 21.09 -7.50 23.57
CA ALA A 52 21.01 -8.24 22.30
C ALA A 52 22.37 -8.39 21.60
N THR A 53 23.31 -7.49 21.91
CA THR A 53 24.68 -7.50 21.36
C THR A 53 25.66 -8.24 22.27
N SER A 54 25.31 -8.43 23.54
CA SER A 54 26.12 -9.15 24.53
C SER A 54 25.65 -10.59 24.69
N THR A 55 26.18 -11.48 23.86
CA THR A 55 26.09 -12.95 24.02
C THR A 55 26.76 -13.48 25.29
N ALA A 56 27.42 -12.62 26.08
CA ALA A 56 28.20 -13.00 27.25
C ALA A 56 27.37 -13.41 28.48
N PHE A 57 26.06 -13.13 28.52
CA PHE A 57 25.22 -13.40 29.70
C PHE A 57 24.52 -14.78 29.71
N PHE A 58 24.52 -15.51 28.60
CA PHE A 58 23.80 -16.79 28.47
C PHE A 58 24.60 -17.75 27.56
N PRO A 59 25.60 -18.46 28.11
CA PRO A 59 26.53 -19.30 27.34
C PRO A 59 25.91 -20.56 26.73
N ASP A 60 24.72 -21.00 27.17
CA ASP A 60 24.03 -22.22 26.70
C ASP A 60 22.84 -21.94 25.74
N LEU A 61 22.87 -20.85 24.98
CA LEU A 61 21.78 -20.49 24.05
C LEU A 61 21.81 -21.34 22.76
N ASP A 62 21.58 -22.65 22.89
CA ASP A 62 21.39 -23.57 21.77
C ASP A 62 20.04 -23.34 21.07
N PHE A 63 20.05 -22.39 20.14
CA PHE A 63 19.44 -22.32 18.80
C PHE A 63 18.07 -22.93 18.45
N THR A 64 17.17 -23.26 19.38
CA THR A 64 15.72 -23.39 19.11
C THR A 64 14.90 -23.03 20.36
N GLN A 65 14.48 -21.77 20.50
CA GLN A 65 13.67 -21.35 21.66
C GLN A 65 12.27 -21.99 21.56
N SER A 66 12.03 -23.04 22.33
CA SER A 66 10.73 -23.69 22.51
C SER A 66 10.42 -23.88 23.99
N GLY A 67 9.15 -23.84 24.36
CA GLY A 67 8.74 -23.95 25.75
C GLY A 67 7.29 -23.56 25.97
N TYR A 68 6.97 -23.08 27.16
CA TYR A 68 5.62 -22.68 27.51
C TYR A 68 5.57 -21.21 27.90
N LEU A 69 4.51 -20.53 27.48
CA LEU A 69 4.15 -19.17 27.93
C LEU A 69 2.68 -19.15 28.31
N TYR A 70 2.33 -18.26 29.24
CA TYR A 70 0.95 -17.97 29.56
C TYR A 70 0.44 -16.87 28.63
N LYS A 71 -0.67 -17.14 27.95
CA LYS A 71 -1.35 -16.17 27.07
C LYS A 71 -2.60 -15.64 27.76
N LYS A 72 -2.80 -14.32 27.74
CA LYS A 72 -4.03 -13.68 28.25
C LYS A 72 -5.21 -13.88 27.29
N SER A 73 -6.37 -14.24 27.83
CA SER A 73 -7.64 -14.31 27.08
C SER A 73 -8.12 -12.91 26.65
N ASN A 74 -8.61 -12.78 25.40
CA ASN A 74 -9.23 -11.56 24.87
C ASN A 74 -10.74 -11.44 25.17
N LYS A 75 -11.34 -12.38 25.91
CA LYS A 75 -12.78 -12.34 26.21
C LYS A 75 -13.06 -11.32 27.33
N LYS A 76 -13.95 -10.35 27.04
CA LYS A 76 -14.28 -9.22 27.93
C LYS A 76 -14.75 -9.62 29.35
N LEU A 77 -15.37 -10.80 29.51
CA LEU A 77 -15.89 -11.24 30.82
C LEU A 77 -14.92 -12.07 31.68
N HIS A 78 -13.89 -12.71 31.09
CA HIS A 78 -12.95 -13.54 31.86
C HIS A 78 -11.52 -13.42 31.30
N LYS A 79 -10.74 -12.51 31.91
CA LYS A 79 -9.30 -12.33 31.67
C LYS A 79 -8.53 -13.40 32.44
N GLN A 80 -8.35 -14.57 31.86
CA GLN A 80 -7.56 -15.65 32.45
C GLN A 80 -6.28 -15.88 31.64
N TRP A 81 -5.18 -16.15 32.35
CA TRP A 81 -3.92 -16.60 31.78
C TRP A 81 -3.99 -18.10 31.50
N GLN A 82 -3.62 -18.50 30.28
CA GLN A 82 -3.66 -19.89 29.85
C GLN A 82 -2.29 -20.33 29.35
N LYS A 83 -1.75 -21.39 29.93
CA LYS A 83 -0.46 -21.96 29.50
C LYS A 83 -0.58 -22.55 28.10
N ARG A 84 0.34 -22.19 27.21
CA ARG A 84 0.42 -22.62 25.82
C ARG A 84 1.85 -22.97 25.45
N ARG A 85 2.01 -24.05 24.67
CA ARG A 85 3.30 -24.37 24.06
C ARG A 85 3.60 -23.34 22.97
N CYS A 86 4.83 -22.85 22.98
CA CYS A 86 5.34 -21.81 22.09
C CYS A 86 6.68 -22.24 21.51
N ARG A 87 6.99 -21.84 20.27
CA ARG A 87 8.33 -22.00 19.70
C ARG A 87 8.64 -20.89 18.68
N ILE A 88 9.92 -20.53 18.57
CA ILE A 88 10.43 -19.59 17.57
C ILE A 88 11.23 -20.40 16.56
N GLU A 89 10.81 -20.38 15.30
CA GLU A 89 11.39 -21.21 14.24
C GLU A 89 11.14 -20.57 12.87
N ASP A 90 12.17 -20.52 12.03
CA ASP A 90 12.12 -20.04 10.64
C ASP A 90 11.44 -18.68 10.44
N GLY A 91 11.72 -17.71 11.31
CA GLY A 91 11.14 -16.37 11.26
C GLY A 91 9.68 -16.29 11.69
N HIS A 92 9.18 -17.33 12.37
CA HIS A 92 7.82 -17.42 12.87
C HIS A 92 7.79 -17.73 14.36
N PHE A 93 6.77 -17.19 15.04
CA PHE A 93 6.38 -17.59 16.38
C PHE A 93 5.16 -18.50 16.28
N TRP A 94 5.28 -19.71 16.79
CA TRP A 94 4.23 -20.72 16.79
C TRP A 94 3.59 -20.78 18.17
N LEU A 95 2.26 -20.75 18.23
CA LEU A 95 1.49 -20.75 19.46
C LEU A 95 0.41 -21.83 19.39
N SER A 96 0.53 -22.87 20.22
CA SER A 96 -0.46 -23.95 20.30
C SER A 96 -1.80 -23.46 20.85
N HIS A 97 -2.87 -24.15 20.48
CA HIS A 97 -4.21 -23.94 21.06
C HIS A 97 -4.33 -24.67 22.41
N SER A 98 -5.46 -24.50 23.13
CA SER A 98 -5.76 -25.35 24.30
C SER A 98 -5.95 -26.81 23.94
N ASP A 99 -6.50 -27.03 22.76
CA ASP A 99 -6.66 -28.34 22.17
C ASP A 99 -5.36 -28.66 21.43
N GLU A 100 -4.61 -29.65 21.92
CA GLU A 100 -3.34 -30.06 21.32
C GLU A 100 -3.54 -30.79 19.98
N SER A 101 -4.76 -31.20 19.65
CA SER A 101 -5.08 -31.79 18.34
C SER A 101 -5.20 -30.73 17.23
N ALA A 102 -5.42 -29.47 17.60
CA ALA A 102 -5.51 -28.36 16.64
C ALA A 102 -4.10 -27.86 16.26
N PRO A 103 -3.83 -27.59 14.97
CA PRO A 103 -2.53 -27.11 14.53
C PRO A 103 -2.19 -25.74 15.19
N PRO A 104 -0.93 -25.51 15.56
CA PRO A 104 -0.53 -24.26 16.23
C PRO A 104 -0.71 -23.05 15.31
N THR A 105 -1.12 -21.92 15.90
CA THR A 105 -1.16 -20.63 15.19
C THR A 105 0.25 -20.23 14.79
N LYS A 106 0.49 -20.04 13.49
CA LYS A 106 1.76 -19.56 12.93
C LYS A 106 1.73 -18.03 12.78
N LEU A 107 2.63 -17.32 13.46
CA LEU A 107 2.73 -15.86 13.39
C LEU A 107 4.05 -15.45 12.74
N SER A 108 4.01 -14.67 11.67
CA SER A 108 5.23 -14.11 11.07
C SER A 108 5.86 -13.05 11.98
N LEU A 109 7.18 -13.10 12.15
CA LEU A 109 7.95 -12.11 12.93
C LEU A 109 8.48 -10.93 12.08
N LEU A 110 8.21 -10.94 10.77
CA LEU A 110 8.79 -10.02 9.79
C LEU A 110 8.56 -8.52 10.10
N VAL A 111 7.35 -8.18 10.56
CA VAL A 111 6.95 -6.81 10.94
C VAL A 111 6.66 -6.72 12.44
N SER A 112 7.08 -7.72 13.20
CA SER A 112 6.78 -7.80 14.62
C SER A 112 7.71 -6.94 15.45
N ASP A 113 7.25 -6.65 16.66
CA ASP A 113 8.04 -6.03 17.72
C ASP A 113 7.68 -6.67 19.07
N CYS A 114 8.57 -6.60 20.03
CA CYS A 114 8.37 -7.17 21.35
C CYS A 114 8.82 -6.20 22.44
N LYS A 115 7.90 -5.88 23.36
CA LYS A 115 8.15 -4.92 24.45
C LYS A 115 7.79 -5.51 25.82
N PRO A 116 8.55 -5.18 26.86
CA PRO A 116 8.20 -5.55 28.23
C PRO A 116 6.88 -4.89 28.65
N SER A 117 6.12 -5.56 29.50
CA SER A 117 4.95 -4.95 30.14
C SER A 117 5.40 -3.94 31.20
N THR A 118 4.65 -2.84 31.34
CA THR A 118 4.86 -1.85 32.41
C THR A 118 4.36 -2.34 33.78
N ASP A 119 3.46 -3.34 33.78
CA ASP A 119 2.68 -3.72 34.96
C ASP A 119 3.28 -4.94 35.68
N ASP A 120 3.99 -5.81 34.95
CA ASP A 120 4.56 -7.05 35.48
C ASP A 120 5.87 -7.42 34.75
N PRO A 121 7.01 -7.54 35.45
CA PRO A 121 8.30 -7.86 34.86
C PRO A 121 8.38 -9.29 34.26
N LYS A 122 7.43 -10.17 34.59
CA LYS A 122 7.30 -11.49 33.97
C LYS A 122 6.48 -11.46 32.67
N SER A 123 5.86 -10.33 32.37
CA SER A 123 4.94 -10.15 31.24
C SER A 123 5.55 -9.28 30.14
N PHE A 124 5.17 -9.57 28.89
CA PHE A 124 5.60 -8.84 27.71
C PHE A 124 4.55 -8.94 26.60
N ASP A 125 4.58 -7.96 25.70
CA ASP A 125 3.70 -7.89 24.55
C ASP A 125 4.46 -8.20 23.27
N LEU A 126 3.91 -9.13 22.48
CA LEU A 126 4.34 -9.42 21.12
C LEU A 126 3.35 -8.76 20.14
N TYR A 127 3.81 -7.72 19.45
CA TYR A 127 3.05 -7.02 18.44
C TYR A 127 3.26 -7.70 17.09
N CYS A 128 2.20 -8.32 16.55
CA CYS A 128 2.18 -8.91 15.20
C CYS A 128 1.23 -8.13 14.30
N ARG A 129 1.32 -8.34 12.97
CA ARG A 129 0.54 -7.63 11.92
C ARG A 129 -0.96 -7.49 12.23
N GLU A 130 -1.60 -8.56 12.69
CA GLU A 130 -3.06 -8.62 12.83
C GLU A 130 -3.54 -8.64 14.29
N ARG A 131 -2.61 -8.76 15.26
CA ARG A 131 -2.96 -8.95 16.66
C ARG A 131 -1.76 -8.70 17.58
N THR A 132 -2.02 -8.14 18.76
CA THR A 132 -1.09 -8.11 19.89
C THR A 132 -1.34 -9.28 20.82
N TYR A 133 -0.28 -9.95 21.26
CA TYR A 133 -0.33 -11.06 22.20
C TYR A 133 0.29 -10.64 23.53
N HIS A 134 -0.51 -10.67 24.59
CA HIS A 134 -0.05 -10.49 25.96
C HIS A 134 0.44 -11.83 26.50
N LEU A 135 1.73 -11.92 26.79
CA LEU A 135 2.43 -13.14 27.18
C LEU A 135 3.07 -12.96 28.55
N GLN A 136 3.13 -14.03 29.33
CA GLN A 136 3.76 -14.08 30.64
C GLN A 136 4.60 -15.36 30.76
N ALA A 137 5.81 -15.24 31.30
CA ALA A 137 6.70 -16.36 31.59
C ALA A 137 6.66 -16.76 33.07
N ASP A 138 7.23 -17.92 33.42
CA ASP A 138 7.27 -18.42 34.79
C ASP A 138 8.11 -17.51 35.72
N SER A 139 9.14 -16.86 35.17
CA SER A 139 10.02 -15.92 35.87
C SER A 139 10.38 -14.69 35.02
N GLU A 140 10.86 -13.63 35.66
CA GLU A 140 11.40 -12.44 34.97
C GLU A 140 12.59 -12.81 34.08
N THR A 141 13.44 -13.74 34.55
CA THR A 141 14.56 -14.24 33.76
C THR A 141 14.11 -14.98 32.50
N ASP A 142 13.03 -15.76 32.59
CA ASP A 142 12.46 -16.45 31.42
C ASP A 142 11.80 -15.45 30.47
N ALA A 143 11.11 -14.42 31.00
CA ALA A 143 10.54 -13.35 30.18
C ALA A 143 11.63 -12.63 29.38
N LYS A 144 12.75 -12.28 30.03
CA LYS A 144 13.91 -11.67 29.36
C LYS A 144 14.49 -12.60 28.29
N ARG A 145 14.65 -13.90 28.57
CA ARG A 145 15.13 -14.89 27.57
C ARG A 145 14.19 -14.99 26.36
N TRP A 146 12.88 -15.05 26.57
CA TRP A 146 11.89 -15.06 25.49
C TRP A 146 11.90 -13.78 24.65
N MET A 147 11.92 -12.61 25.29
CA MET A 147 12.00 -11.32 24.59
C MET A 147 13.29 -11.19 23.77
N LEU A 148 14.43 -11.65 24.32
CA LEU A 148 15.71 -11.64 23.63
C LEU A 148 15.69 -12.53 22.39
N ALA A 149 15.16 -13.76 22.52
CA ALA A 149 15.02 -14.68 21.40
C ALA A 149 14.08 -14.11 20.30
N LEU A 150 12.97 -13.49 20.70
CA LEU A 150 12.05 -12.82 19.77
C LEU A 150 12.70 -11.64 19.07
N LYS A 151 13.33 -10.72 19.82
CA LYS A 151 14.03 -9.54 19.25
C LYS A 151 15.13 -9.96 18.29
N ARG A 152 15.93 -10.97 18.64
CA ARG A 152 16.98 -11.51 17.76
C ARG A 152 16.39 -12.08 16.47
N GLU A 153 15.34 -12.88 16.56
CA GLU A 153 14.73 -13.49 15.37
C GLU A 153 14.03 -12.44 14.48
N ILE A 154 13.33 -11.48 15.08
CA ILE A 154 12.75 -10.32 14.39
C ILE A 154 13.84 -9.57 13.64
N THR A 155 14.96 -9.24 14.29
CA THR A 155 16.09 -8.54 13.68
C THR A 155 16.73 -9.37 12.57
N ARG A 156 16.91 -10.68 12.76
CA ARG A 156 17.45 -11.59 11.74
C ARG A 156 16.57 -11.63 10.50
N VAL A 157 15.26 -11.76 10.67
CA VAL A 157 14.29 -11.77 9.56
C VAL A 157 14.28 -10.41 8.85
N LYS A 158 14.32 -9.30 9.59
CA LYS A 158 14.43 -7.94 9.03
C LYS A 158 15.74 -7.76 8.25
N ALA A 159 16.86 -8.19 8.81
CA ALA A 159 18.18 -8.11 8.16
C ALA A 159 18.25 -8.97 6.89
N LYS A 160 17.77 -10.22 6.93
CA LYS A 160 17.68 -11.11 5.76
C LYS A 160 16.81 -10.51 4.65
N MET A 161 15.82 -9.69 5.00
CA MET A 161 15.01 -8.97 4.00
C MET A 161 15.77 -7.82 3.35
N LEU A 162 16.57 -7.10 4.14
CA LEU A 162 17.40 -5.98 3.69
C LEU A 162 18.66 -6.41 2.92
N SER A 163 19.22 -7.59 3.21
CA SER A 163 20.55 -8.00 2.72
C SER A 163 20.57 -8.98 1.53
N ALA A 164 19.43 -9.46 1.05
CA ALA A 164 19.42 -10.45 -0.04
C ALA A 164 19.69 -9.80 -1.42
N GLU A 165 20.96 -9.51 -1.68
CA GLU A 165 21.57 -9.53 -3.00
C GLU A 165 22.32 -10.87 -3.15
N THR A 166 22.00 -11.62 -4.21
CA THR A 166 22.60 -12.92 -4.66
C THR A 166 22.27 -14.21 -3.87
N PRO A 167 21.75 -15.28 -4.54
CA PRO A 167 21.66 -16.61 -3.95
C PRO A 167 22.81 -17.54 -4.38
N GLN A 168 23.46 -18.18 -3.41
CA GLN A 168 24.02 -19.54 -3.56
C GLN A 168 23.11 -20.52 -2.78
N GLY A 169 22.96 -21.74 -3.32
CA GLY A 169 22.04 -22.81 -2.89
C GLY A 169 22.12 -23.19 -1.41
N ASN A 170 21.14 -23.88 -0.82
CA ASN A 170 20.56 -25.13 -1.32
C ASN A 170 19.16 -25.41 -0.70
N GLU A 171 18.38 -26.20 -1.44
CA GLU A 171 17.31 -27.16 -1.06
C GLU A 171 16.06 -26.79 -0.22
N GLY A 172 14.90 -27.03 -0.84
CA GLY A 172 14.00 -28.10 -0.36
C GLY A 172 12.78 -27.70 0.48
N GLY A 173 11.82 -26.98 -0.08
CA GLY A 173 10.45 -26.89 0.50
C GLY A 173 9.76 -25.53 0.48
N SER A 174 10.47 -24.46 0.10
CA SER A 174 9.99 -23.07 0.18
C SER A 174 9.89 -22.36 -1.19
N SER A 175 9.69 -23.10 -2.28
CA SER A 175 9.74 -22.56 -3.65
C SER A 175 8.73 -21.43 -3.90
N GLY A 176 7.47 -21.61 -3.47
CA GLY A 176 6.39 -20.62 -3.67
C GLY A 176 6.57 -19.33 -2.86
N ALA A 177 6.89 -19.44 -1.57
CA ALA A 177 7.07 -18.26 -0.70
C ALA A 177 8.33 -17.46 -1.04
N ILE A 178 9.40 -18.13 -1.49
CA ILE A 178 10.61 -17.47 -2.00
C ILE A 178 10.31 -16.73 -3.31
N SER A 179 9.52 -17.35 -4.20
CA SER A 179 9.09 -16.73 -5.46
C SER A 179 8.22 -15.48 -5.23
N GLU A 180 7.25 -15.54 -4.32
CA GLU A 180 6.37 -14.41 -4.00
C GLU A 180 7.14 -13.23 -3.37
N LEU A 181 8.07 -13.53 -2.45
CA LEU A 181 8.96 -12.51 -1.87
C LEU A 181 9.87 -11.88 -2.93
N TYR A 182 10.38 -12.67 -3.88
CA TYR A 182 11.21 -12.19 -4.98
C TYR A 182 10.39 -11.30 -5.93
N GLU A 183 9.22 -11.74 -6.35
CA GLU A 183 8.31 -10.97 -7.20
C GLU A 183 7.92 -9.64 -6.54
N ARG A 184 7.57 -9.65 -5.25
CA ARG A 184 7.29 -8.42 -4.50
C ARG A 184 8.50 -7.48 -4.46
N LYS A 185 9.71 -8.01 -4.23
CA LYS A 185 10.94 -7.20 -4.25
C LYS A 185 11.17 -6.56 -5.62
N MET A 186 10.95 -7.31 -6.70
CA MET A 186 11.01 -6.78 -8.06
C MET A 186 9.99 -5.68 -8.30
N CYS A 187 8.74 -5.87 -7.84
CA CYS A 187 7.69 -4.86 -7.96
C CYS A 187 8.06 -3.56 -7.23
N VAL A 188 8.50 -3.66 -5.97
CA VAL A 188 8.94 -2.50 -5.18
C VAL A 188 10.11 -1.78 -5.85
N ALA A 189 11.12 -2.52 -6.31
CA ALA A 189 12.28 -1.96 -7.00
C ALA A 189 11.89 -1.26 -8.31
N LYS A 190 10.98 -1.85 -9.09
CA LYS A 190 10.48 -1.26 -10.33
C LYS A 190 9.67 0.00 -10.06
N VAL A 191 8.71 -0.04 -9.13
CA VAL A 191 7.89 1.13 -8.75
C VAL A 191 8.79 2.31 -8.38
N ARG A 192 9.82 2.13 -7.56
CA ARG A 192 10.74 3.22 -7.19
C ARG A 192 11.46 3.85 -8.38
N LYS A 193 11.73 3.07 -9.42
CA LYS A 193 12.44 3.51 -10.64
C LYS A 193 11.50 4.08 -11.71
N LEU A 194 10.18 4.04 -11.52
CA LEU A 194 9.25 4.60 -12.49
C LEU A 194 9.43 6.12 -12.62
N PRO A 195 9.15 6.69 -13.80
CA PRO A 195 9.35 8.10 -14.03
C PRO A 195 8.59 8.99 -13.02
N GLY A 196 9.33 9.88 -12.35
CA GLY A 196 8.82 10.81 -11.34
C GLY A 196 8.70 10.26 -9.91
N ASN A 197 8.94 8.96 -9.69
CA ASN A 197 8.83 8.36 -8.36
C ASN A 197 10.02 8.71 -7.43
N ASN A 198 11.00 9.46 -7.93
CA ASN A 198 12.09 10.04 -7.14
C ASN A 198 11.68 11.29 -6.35
N VAL A 199 10.45 11.80 -6.55
CA VAL A 199 9.86 12.92 -5.80
C VAL A 199 8.40 12.61 -5.46
N CYS A 200 7.92 13.18 -4.37
CA CYS A 200 6.52 13.06 -3.96
C CYS A 200 5.58 13.61 -5.04
N ALA A 201 4.54 12.85 -5.40
CA ALA A 201 3.58 13.25 -6.42
C ALA A 201 2.93 14.62 -6.14
N ASP A 202 2.71 14.96 -4.87
CA ASP A 202 1.87 16.11 -4.49
C ASP A 202 2.65 17.37 -4.11
N CYS A 203 3.80 17.21 -3.45
CA CYS A 203 4.59 18.34 -2.95
C CYS A 203 6.02 18.38 -3.46
N SER A 204 6.40 17.44 -4.34
CA SER A 204 7.73 17.34 -4.93
C SER A 204 8.90 17.15 -3.94
N SER A 205 8.63 16.88 -2.66
CA SER A 205 9.66 16.50 -1.68
C SER A 205 10.39 15.24 -2.12
N LYS A 206 11.71 15.18 -1.88
CA LYS A 206 12.54 13.98 -2.08
C LYS A 206 12.62 13.11 -0.82
N GLU A 207 12.15 13.62 0.31
CA GLU A 207 12.24 12.95 1.60
C GLU A 207 11.12 11.93 1.78
N ASP A 208 11.48 10.73 2.26
CA ASP A 208 10.57 9.64 2.61
C ASP A 208 9.50 9.32 1.57
N VAL A 209 9.85 9.38 0.28
CA VAL A 209 8.98 9.05 -0.86
C VAL A 209 8.86 7.54 -1.02
N GLN A 210 8.06 6.92 -0.16
CA GLN A 210 7.91 5.46 -0.08
C GLN A 210 6.48 5.01 0.22
N TRP A 211 5.52 5.93 0.26
CA TRP A 211 4.13 5.64 0.56
C TRP A 211 3.34 5.57 -0.74
N LEU A 212 2.94 4.36 -1.11
CA LEU A 212 2.25 4.06 -2.35
C LEU A 212 0.74 4.15 -2.14
N SER A 213 0.08 4.91 -3.01
CA SER A 213 -1.37 4.91 -3.17
C SER A 213 -1.81 3.86 -4.18
N ASN A 214 -2.97 3.23 -3.96
CA ASN A 214 -3.60 2.35 -4.95
C ASN A 214 -3.90 3.07 -6.30
N ILE A 215 -4.02 4.41 -6.28
CA ILE A 215 -4.14 5.27 -7.47
C ILE A 215 -2.88 5.21 -8.35
N GLY A 216 -1.74 4.76 -7.82
CA GLY A 216 -0.44 4.71 -8.50
C GLY A 216 0.52 5.84 -8.13
N ALA A 217 0.08 6.77 -7.25
CA ALA A 217 0.91 7.86 -6.74
C ALA A 217 1.88 7.37 -5.64
N LEU A 218 3.16 7.72 -5.76
CA LEU A 218 4.15 7.55 -4.70
C LEU A 218 4.41 8.87 -3.99
N VAL A 219 4.16 8.92 -2.68
CA VAL A 219 4.15 10.16 -1.90
C VAL A 219 5.07 10.09 -0.69
N CYS A 220 5.46 11.27 -0.18
CA CYS A 220 6.19 11.41 1.07
C CYS A 220 5.32 11.08 2.29
N ILE A 221 5.94 10.88 3.45
CA ILE A 221 5.23 10.57 4.71
C ILE A 221 4.16 11.61 5.08
N ALA A 222 4.45 12.91 4.90
CA ALA A 222 3.50 13.98 5.24
C ALA A 222 2.23 13.96 4.36
N CYS A 223 2.39 13.81 3.04
CA CYS A 223 1.25 13.68 2.12
C CYS A 223 0.50 12.37 2.33
N SER A 224 1.20 11.30 2.70
CA SER A 224 0.58 10.01 2.99
C SER A 224 -0.47 10.11 4.12
N GLY A 225 -0.23 10.94 5.14
CA GLY A 225 -1.17 11.21 6.22
C GLY A 225 -2.48 11.84 5.72
N VAL A 226 -2.38 12.80 4.80
CA VAL A 226 -3.54 13.44 4.16
C VAL A 226 -4.31 12.45 3.28
N HIS A 227 -3.61 11.62 2.50
CA HIS A 227 -4.24 10.58 1.69
C HIS A 227 -5.06 9.58 2.53
N ARG A 228 -4.61 9.24 3.74
CA ARG A 228 -5.36 8.38 4.67
C ARG A 228 -6.69 9.00 5.07
N GLU A 229 -6.75 10.32 5.23
CA GLU A 229 -7.96 11.07 5.59
C GLU A 229 -8.97 11.20 4.45
N LEU A 230 -8.55 11.06 3.19
CA LEU A 230 -9.49 10.92 2.07
C LEU A 230 -10.34 9.64 2.16
N GLY A 231 -9.86 8.65 2.93
CA GLY A 231 -10.48 7.34 3.08
C GLY A 231 -10.17 6.39 1.93
N VAL A 232 -10.23 5.09 2.24
CA VAL A 232 -9.90 3.97 1.32
C VAL A 232 -10.73 3.91 0.04
N HIS A 233 -11.75 4.77 -0.06
CA HIS A 233 -12.60 4.89 -1.21
C HIS A 233 -12.05 5.80 -2.30
N VAL A 234 -11.18 6.73 -1.92
CA VAL A 234 -10.42 7.60 -2.82
C VAL A 234 -8.99 7.09 -2.91
N SER A 235 -8.30 7.00 -1.77
CA SER A 235 -6.90 6.59 -1.70
C SER A 235 -6.65 5.64 -0.53
N ARG A 236 -5.98 4.54 -0.81
CA ARG A 236 -5.45 3.58 0.17
C ARG A 236 -3.93 3.66 0.11
N ILE A 237 -3.32 3.95 1.25
CA ILE A 237 -1.88 4.12 1.40
C ILE A 237 -1.25 2.87 2.00
N GLN A 238 -0.19 2.39 1.36
CA GLN A 238 0.69 1.32 1.83
C GLN A 238 2.15 1.77 1.75
N SER A 239 2.96 1.46 2.75
CA SER A 239 4.40 1.68 2.72
C SER A 239 5.10 0.59 1.90
N LEU A 240 5.94 0.98 0.94
CA LEU A 240 6.77 0.05 0.18
C LEU A 240 7.74 -0.76 1.07
N ASN A 241 8.12 -0.23 2.23
CA ASN A 241 9.06 -0.86 3.16
C ASN A 241 8.36 -1.58 4.32
N LEU A 242 7.26 -1.03 4.83
CA LEU A 242 6.64 -1.50 6.07
C LEU A 242 5.44 -2.43 5.84
N ASP A 243 4.73 -2.30 4.72
CA ASP A 243 3.51 -3.06 4.44
C ASP A 243 3.76 -4.22 3.47
N VAL A 244 3.12 -5.36 3.72
CA VAL A 244 3.06 -6.48 2.75
C VAL A 244 1.98 -6.16 1.72
N ILE A 245 2.44 -5.77 0.54
CA ILE A 245 1.63 -5.42 -0.63
C ILE A 245 1.61 -6.64 -1.55
N SER A 246 0.42 -7.13 -1.89
CA SER A 246 0.30 -8.27 -2.81
C SER A 246 0.66 -7.89 -4.26
N PRO A 247 1.09 -8.84 -5.09
CA PRO A 247 1.43 -8.59 -6.50
C PRO A 247 0.30 -7.91 -7.28
N LEU A 248 -0.95 -8.32 -7.03
CA LEU A 248 -2.18 -7.73 -7.55
C LEU A 248 -2.26 -6.21 -7.27
N GLU A 249 -1.81 -5.72 -6.10
CA GLU A 249 -1.85 -4.28 -5.78
C GLU A 249 -0.79 -3.45 -6.49
N PHE A 250 0.17 -4.09 -7.15
CA PHE A 250 1.17 -3.42 -7.96
C PHE A 250 0.74 -3.19 -9.41
N LEU A 251 -0.35 -3.78 -9.89
CA LEU A 251 -0.77 -3.67 -11.31
C LEU A 251 -0.91 -2.22 -11.78
N VAL A 252 -1.68 -1.40 -11.06
CA VAL A 252 -1.86 0.04 -11.37
C VAL A 252 -0.59 0.86 -11.09
N PRO A 253 0.06 0.75 -9.92
CA PRO A 253 1.34 1.40 -9.66
C PRO A 253 2.44 1.16 -10.70
N LEU A 254 2.59 -0.08 -11.17
CA LEU A 254 3.59 -0.45 -12.17
C LEU A 254 3.27 0.11 -13.56
N SER A 255 2.00 0.42 -13.83
CA SER A 255 1.53 0.92 -15.13
C SER A 255 1.48 2.45 -15.22
N SER A 256 1.77 3.18 -14.14
CA SER A 256 1.55 4.64 -14.05
C SER A 256 2.82 5.44 -13.72
N GLY A 257 3.24 5.44 -12.46
CA GLY A 257 4.30 6.33 -11.95
C GLY A 257 3.88 7.80 -11.87
N ASN A 258 4.59 8.58 -11.04
CA ASN A 258 4.19 9.94 -10.68
C ASN A 258 4.14 10.92 -11.85
N ILE A 259 4.97 10.74 -12.89
CA ILE A 259 4.85 11.58 -14.10
C ILE A 259 3.47 11.39 -14.74
N MET A 260 3.05 10.14 -14.98
CA MET A 260 1.73 9.87 -15.56
C MET A 260 0.62 10.34 -14.64
N ILE A 261 0.71 10.02 -13.34
CA ILE A 261 -0.29 10.45 -12.35
C ILE A 261 -0.46 11.96 -12.36
N ASN A 262 0.63 12.73 -12.39
CA ASN A 262 0.52 14.19 -12.44
C ASN A 262 0.01 14.69 -13.80
N ARG A 263 0.35 14.05 -14.93
CA ARG A 263 -0.29 14.39 -16.23
C ARG A 263 -1.80 14.18 -16.23
N LEU A 264 -2.28 13.16 -15.52
CA LEU A 264 -3.71 12.83 -15.43
C LEU A 264 -4.45 13.73 -14.43
N PHE A 265 -3.90 13.90 -13.24
CA PHE A 265 -4.54 14.59 -12.11
C PHE A 265 -4.19 16.08 -11.98
N GLU A 266 -3.19 16.55 -12.73
CA GLU A 266 -2.74 17.95 -12.78
C GLU A 266 -2.68 18.44 -14.24
N TYR A 267 -3.62 17.98 -15.08
CA TYR A 267 -3.69 18.32 -16.51
C TYR A 267 -3.77 19.84 -16.72
N ASP A 268 -4.62 20.53 -15.97
CA ASP A 268 -4.63 22.00 -15.90
C ASP A 268 -3.46 22.49 -15.02
N ALA A 269 -2.27 22.51 -15.61
CA ALA A 269 -1.03 22.87 -14.93
C ALA A 269 -1.04 24.31 -14.41
N ALA A 270 -1.69 25.24 -15.13
CA ALA A 270 -1.77 26.64 -14.73
C ALA A 270 -2.58 26.80 -13.44
N LYS A 271 -3.75 26.15 -13.37
CA LYS A 271 -4.57 26.11 -12.16
C LYS A 271 -3.88 25.35 -11.04
N CYS A 272 -3.24 24.22 -11.34
CA CYS A 272 -2.50 23.43 -10.36
C CYS A 272 -1.37 24.22 -9.69
N ALA A 273 -0.59 25.00 -10.46
CA ALA A 273 0.55 25.77 -9.96
C ALA A 273 0.18 26.77 -8.85
N THR A 274 -1.07 27.25 -8.82
CA THR A 274 -1.56 28.15 -7.77
C THR A 274 -1.79 27.47 -6.42
N TRP A 275 -1.98 26.15 -6.41
CA TRP A 275 -2.36 25.39 -5.22
C TRP A 275 -1.33 24.34 -4.79
N LYS A 276 -0.42 23.95 -5.69
CA LYS A 276 0.51 22.85 -5.44
C LYS A 276 1.45 23.18 -4.29
N PRO A 277 1.45 22.39 -3.19
CA PRO A 277 2.29 22.66 -2.04
C PRO A 277 3.76 22.40 -2.37
N ILE A 278 4.65 23.08 -1.65
CA ILE A 278 6.10 22.83 -1.68
C ILE A 278 6.52 22.00 -0.46
N PRO A 279 7.75 21.45 -0.43
CA PRO A 279 8.29 20.83 0.78
C PRO A 279 8.25 21.81 1.96
N GLY A 280 7.91 21.33 3.16
CA GLY A 280 7.75 22.18 4.34
C GLY A 280 6.41 22.92 4.48
N CYS A 281 5.54 22.93 3.46
CA CYS A 281 4.19 23.51 3.60
C CYS A 281 3.38 22.88 4.74
N THR A 282 2.43 23.65 5.26
CA THR A 282 1.56 23.24 6.35
C THR A 282 0.72 22.02 5.97
N ARG A 283 0.27 21.29 6.99
CA ARG A 283 -0.68 20.19 6.79
C ARG A 283 -1.96 20.65 6.09
N PHE A 284 -2.42 21.88 6.38
CA PHE A 284 -3.63 22.44 5.81
C PHE A 284 -3.50 22.67 4.30
N ASP A 285 -2.38 23.23 3.84
CA ASP A 285 -2.13 23.47 2.41
C ASP A 285 -2.10 22.14 1.64
N ARG A 286 -1.41 21.12 2.21
CA ARG A 286 -1.39 19.76 1.66
C ARG A 286 -2.80 19.18 1.58
N GLN A 287 -3.58 19.29 2.66
CA GLN A 287 -4.94 18.80 2.73
C GLN A 287 -5.82 19.40 1.63
N ARG A 288 -5.76 20.72 1.47
CA ARG A 288 -6.53 21.45 0.46
C ARG A 288 -6.18 20.99 -0.96
N PHE A 289 -4.89 20.97 -1.29
CA PHE A 289 -4.43 20.56 -2.62
C PHE A 289 -4.79 19.11 -2.94
N ILE A 290 -4.49 18.18 -2.03
CA ILE A 290 -4.68 16.74 -2.25
C ILE A 290 -6.18 16.40 -2.37
N GLN A 291 -7.05 17.11 -1.64
CA GLN A 291 -8.50 17.01 -1.83
C GLN A 291 -8.93 17.47 -3.23
N MET A 292 -8.50 18.65 -3.68
CA MET A 292 -8.80 19.17 -5.02
C MET A 292 -8.29 18.22 -6.12
N LYS A 293 -7.08 17.68 -5.95
CA LYS A 293 -6.44 16.78 -6.91
C LYS A 293 -7.18 15.46 -7.04
N TYR A 294 -7.39 14.72 -5.95
CA TYR A 294 -7.85 13.32 -6.03
C TYR A 294 -9.34 13.12 -5.77
N ARG A 295 -9.93 13.87 -4.83
CA ARG A 295 -11.35 13.74 -4.48
C ARG A 295 -12.21 14.55 -5.45
N ASP A 296 -11.87 15.82 -5.59
CA ASP A 296 -12.69 16.78 -6.34
C ASP A 296 -12.28 16.83 -7.82
N ARG A 297 -11.16 16.18 -8.20
CA ARG A 297 -10.63 16.04 -9.56
C ARG A 297 -10.57 17.38 -10.31
N THR A 298 -10.24 18.45 -9.59
CA THR A 298 -10.39 19.84 -10.03
C THR A 298 -9.50 20.24 -11.21
N PHE A 299 -8.45 19.44 -11.48
CA PHE A 299 -7.44 19.72 -12.50
C PHE A 299 -7.36 18.63 -13.59
N VAL A 300 -8.28 17.67 -13.61
CA VAL A 300 -8.30 16.64 -14.66
C VAL A 300 -8.80 17.24 -15.98
N GLN A 301 -8.46 16.61 -17.10
CA GLN A 301 -8.94 17.02 -18.41
C GLN A 301 -10.46 16.81 -18.53
N GLU A 302 -11.17 17.82 -19.04
CA GLU A 302 -12.55 17.65 -19.49
C GLU A 302 -12.57 16.99 -20.87
N LEU A 303 -13.37 15.94 -21.01
CA LEU A 303 -13.53 15.20 -22.27
C LEU A 303 -14.94 15.42 -22.83
N ASP A 304 -15.02 15.73 -24.12
CA ASP A 304 -16.29 15.92 -24.83
C ASP A 304 -17.12 14.62 -24.88
N ASP A 305 -16.47 13.51 -25.26
CA ASP A 305 -17.08 12.17 -25.26
C ASP A 305 -16.17 11.16 -24.52
N PRO A 306 -16.33 11.01 -23.19
CA PRO A 306 -15.56 10.07 -22.41
C PRO A 306 -15.88 8.60 -22.73
N ASP A 307 -17.09 8.29 -23.23
CA ASP A 307 -17.46 6.91 -23.57
C ASP A 307 -16.75 6.45 -24.85
N ALA A 308 -16.69 7.32 -25.88
CA ALA A 308 -15.94 7.06 -27.10
C ALA A 308 -14.45 6.95 -26.81
N SER A 309 -13.91 7.89 -26.02
CA SER A 309 -12.50 7.88 -25.61
C SER A 309 -12.14 6.60 -24.86
N LEU A 310 -12.99 6.17 -23.92
CA LEU A 310 -12.78 4.93 -23.17
C LEU A 310 -12.89 3.69 -24.08
N THR A 311 -13.82 3.71 -25.04
CA THR A 311 -13.99 2.62 -26.00
C THR A 311 -12.75 2.43 -26.86
N GLU A 312 -12.20 3.53 -27.40
CA GLU A 312 -10.96 3.51 -28.15
C GLU A 312 -9.78 3.05 -27.30
N ALA A 313 -9.65 3.56 -26.07
CA ALA A 313 -8.59 3.17 -25.16
C ALA A 313 -8.65 1.67 -24.80
N PHE A 314 -9.84 1.11 -24.55
CA PHE A 314 -10.02 -0.33 -24.35
C PHE A 314 -9.69 -1.14 -25.61
N ASN A 315 -10.04 -0.65 -26.80
CA ASN A 315 -9.69 -1.31 -28.05
C ASN A 315 -8.18 -1.34 -28.30
N ASN A 316 -7.47 -0.30 -27.89
CA ASN A 316 -6.02 -0.20 -28.07
C ASN A 316 -5.24 -0.76 -26.87
N CYS A 317 -5.93 -1.19 -25.80
CA CYS A 317 -5.33 -1.57 -24.52
C CYS A 317 -4.39 -0.48 -23.96
N ASP A 318 -4.80 0.78 -24.12
CA ASP A 318 -4.03 1.95 -23.68
C ASP A 318 -4.35 2.30 -22.23
N PHE A 319 -3.38 2.10 -21.33
CA PHE A 319 -3.55 2.34 -19.90
C PHE A 319 -3.76 3.82 -19.55
N GLU A 320 -2.98 4.73 -20.14
CA GLU A 320 -3.04 6.15 -19.79
C GLU A 320 -4.36 6.78 -20.27
N ASN A 321 -4.75 6.50 -21.52
CA ASN A 321 -6.01 6.99 -22.07
C ASN A 321 -7.23 6.35 -21.39
N THR A 322 -7.13 5.08 -20.99
CA THR A 322 -8.16 4.45 -20.16
C THR A 322 -8.30 5.20 -18.85
N TYR A 323 -7.20 5.46 -18.14
CA TYR A 323 -7.24 6.17 -16.87
C TYR A 323 -7.81 7.58 -17.04
N ARG A 324 -7.36 8.33 -18.04
CA ARG A 324 -7.88 9.65 -18.39
C ARG A 324 -9.40 9.65 -18.55
N ALA A 325 -9.93 8.75 -19.38
CA ALA A 325 -11.38 8.67 -19.61
C ALA A 325 -12.16 8.27 -18.34
N LEU A 326 -11.61 7.37 -17.53
CA LEU A 326 -12.22 6.95 -16.26
C LEU A 326 -12.24 8.05 -15.19
N LEU A 327 -11.41 9.08 -15.31
CA LEU A 327 -11.43 10.23 -14.41
C LEU A 327 -12.57 11.22 -14.71
N SER A 328 -13.14 11.17 -15.92
CA SER A 328 -14.21 12.08 -16.33
C SER A 328 -15.48 11.90 -15.49
N PRO A 329 -16.11 12.98 -15.02
CA PRO A 329 -17.40 12.91 -14.32
C PRO A 329 -18.57 12.56 -15.25
N ASN A 330 -18.40 12.73 -16.57
CA ASN A 330 -19.45 12.53 -17.58
C ASN A 330 -19.49 11.11 -18.17
N LEU A 331 -18.66 10.19 -17.67
CA LEU A 331 -18.62 8.81 -18.15
C LEU A 331 -19.95 8.09 -17.87
N THR A 332 -20.49 7.39 -18.86
CA THR A 332 -21.72 6.62 -18.71
C THR A 332 -21.45 5.11 -18.53
N LYS A 333 -22.52 4.32 -18.40
CA LYS A 333 -22.41 2.85 -18.29
C LYS A 333 -22.20 2.15 -19.63
N LYS A 334 -22.31 2.84 -20.78
CA LYS A 334 -22.25 2.22 -22.12
C LYS A 334 -20.99 1.36 -22.34
N PRO A 335 -19.77 1.80 -21.96
CA PRO A 335 -18.56 0.99 -22.19
C PRO A 335 -18.52 -0.32 -21.37
N PHE A 336 -19.36 -0.44 -20.34
CA PHE A 336 -19.38 -1.55 -19.37
C PHE A 336 -20.57 -2.50 -19.56
N LEU A 337 -21.34 -2.36 -20.64
CA LEU A 337 -22.40 -3.29 -20.98
C LEU A 337 -21.84 -4.66 -21.39
N ARG A 338 -22.67 -5.70 -21.29
CA ARG A 338 -22.31 -7.04 -21.79
C ARG A 338 -21.93 -6.98 -23.27
N ASN A 339 -20.83 -7.63 -23.61
CA ASN A 339 -20.22 -7.63 -24.95
C ASN A 339 -19.73 -6.25 -25.41
N GLY A 340 -19.79 -5.24 -24.54
CA GLY A 340 -19.25 -3.91 -24.78
C GLY A 340 -17.72 -3.86 -24.65
N PRO A 341 -17.14 -2.67 -24.83
CA PRO A 341 -15.70 -2.44 -24.88
C PRO A 341 -14.91 -3.04 -23.71
N PHE A 342 -15.40 -2.88 -22.47
CA PHE A 342 -14.76 -3.47 -21.30
C PHE A 342 -14.74 -5.00 -21.35
N HIS A 343 -15.87 -5.63 -21.72
CA HIS A 343 -15.95 -7.09 -21.85
C HIS A 343 -14.95 -7.60 -22.89
N GLN A 344 -14.87 -6.92 -24.04
CA GLN A 344 -13.92 -7.28 -25.09
C GLN A 344 -12.46 -7.14 -24.63
N MET A 345 -12.11 -6.05 -23.93
CA MET A 345 -10.77 -5.83 -23.39
C MET A 345 -10.34 -6.92 -22.39
N VAL A 346 -11.28 -7.36 -21.55
CA VAL A 346 -11.08 -8.44 -20.59
C VAL A 346 -10.77 -9.76 -21.29
N LEU A 347 -11.45 -10.08 -22.40
CA LEU A 347 -11.29 -11.34 -23.13
C LEU A 347 -10.09 -11.39 -24.07
N ARG A 348 -9.44 -10.25 -24.40
CA ARG A 348 -8.33 -10.19 -25.37
C ARG A 348 -6.99 -10.74 -24.83
N GLU A 349 -6.90 -11.06 -23.55
CA GLU A 349 -5.70 -11.61 -22.89
C GLU A 349 -4.40 -10.85 -23.23
N THR A 350 -4.47 -9.53 -23.37
CA THR A 350 -3.31 -8.70 -23.66
C THR A 350 -2.46 -8.47 -22.40
N SER A 351 -1.23 -8.04 -22.60
CA SER A 351 -0.28 -7.77 -21.51
C SER A 351 -0.72 -6.64 -20.55
N LEU A 352 -1.65 -5.78 -20.97
CA LEU A 352 -2.22 -4.69 -20.16
C LEU A 352 -3.67 -4.93 -19.73
N SER A 353 -4.31 -6.03 -20.17
CA SER A 353 -5.70 -6.34 -19.79
C SER A 353 -5.88 -6.45 -18.27
N LEU A 354 -4.91 -7.05 -17.55
CA LEU A 354 -4.96 -7.19 -16.08
C LEU A 354 -4.88 -5.82 -15.36
N PRO A 355 -3.87 -4.94 -15.63
CA PRO A 355 -3.85 -3.59 -15.09
C PRO A 355 -5.09 -2.76 -15.41
N LEU A 356 -5.59 -2.84 -16.64
CA LEU A 356 -6.80 -2.12 -17.07
C LEU A 356 -8.03 -2.60 -16.28
N ALA A 357 -8.21 -3.92 -16.14
CA ALA A 357 -9.29 -4.48 -15.35
C ALA A 357 -9.16 -4.09 -13.87
N ASP A 358 -7.97 -4.16 -13.27
CA ASP A 358 -7.74 -3.76 -11.88
C ASP A 358 -8.05 -2.26 -11.69
N LEU A 359 -7.64 -1.40 -12.62
CA LEU A 359 -7.97 0.02 -12.60
C LEU A 359 -9.49 0.27 -12.58
N VAL A 360 -10.24 -0.39 -13.46
CA VAL A 360 -11.71 -0.30 -13.48
C VAL A 360 -12.31 -0.82 -12.17
N MET A 361 -11.82 -1.95 -11.64
CA MET A 361 -12.31 -2.50 -10.37
C MET A 361 -12.05 -1.56 -9.18
N GLN A 362 -10.88 -0.92 -9.15
CA GLN A 362 -10.50 0.03 -8.10
C GLN A 362 -11.43 1.24 -8.01
N LEU A 363 -11.91 1.73 -9.16
CA LEU A 363 -12.85 2.84 -9.24
C LEU A 363 -14.29 2.46 -8.84
N ARG A 364 -14.57 1.16 -8.68
CA ARG A 364 -15.88 0.60 -8.30
C ARG A 364 -17.00 1.03 -9.24
N ILE A 365 -16.70 1.10 -10.53
CA ILE A 365 -17.70 1.33 -11.57
C ILE A 365 -18.64 0.13 -11.60
N GLU A 366 -19.94 0.40 -11.68
CA GLU A 366 -20.93 -0.65 -11.81
C GLU A 366 -20.85 -1.24 -13.22
N ILE A 367 -20.48 -2.52 -13.29
CA ILE A 367 -20.43 -3.29 -14.52
C ILE A 367 -21.67 -4.16 -14.61
N SER A 368 -22.44 -3.97 -15.67
CA SER A 368 -23.60 -4.80 -15.99
C SER A 368 -23.16 -6.21 -16.36
N ASP A 369 -23.94 -7.22 -15.98
CA ASP A 369 -23.70 -8.62 -16.33
C ASP A 369 -22.31 -9.15 -15.97
N MET A 370 -21.74 -8.64 -14.87
CA MET A 370 -20.43 -9.04 -14.35
C MET A 370 -20.28 -10.56 -14.21
N GLU A 371 -21.34 -11.27 -13.79
CA GLU A 371 -21.35 -12.73 -13.67
C GLU A 371 -21.10 -13.40 -15.03
N ALA A 372 -21.71 -12.89 -16.11
CA ALA A 372 -21.50 -13.41 -17.45
C ALA A 372 -20.06 -13.17 -17.94
N ILE A 373 -19.50 -11.98 -17.67
CA ILE A 373 -18.10 -11.65 -18.01
C ILE A 373 -17.14 -12.62 -17.30
N MET A 374 -17.37 -12.87 -16.01
CA MET A 374 -16.56 -13.83 -15.24
C MET A 374 -16.73 -15.26 -15.77
N ILE A 375 -17.94 -15.69 -16.12
CA ILE A 375 -18.19 -16.98 -16.75
C ILE A 375 -17.38 -17.13 -18.04
N ASP A 376 -17.32 -16.10 -18.88
CA ASP A 376 -16.56 -16.14 -20.13
C ASP A 376 -15.04 -16.17 -19.86
N CYS A 377 -14.54 -15.47 -18.83
CA CYS A 377 -13.14 -15.60 -18.37
C CYS A 377 -12.82 -17.00 -17.80
N ILE A 378 -13.77 -17.60 -17.08
CA ILE A 378 -13.64 -18.96 -16.58
C ILE A 378 -13.53 -19.93 -17.76
N ARG A 379 -14.36 -19.77 -18.79
CA ARG A 379 -14.29 -20.61 -20.00
C ARG A 379 -12.96 -20.46 -20.75
N SER A 380 -12.38 -19.26 -20.78
CA SER A 380 -11.06 -19.04 -21.39
C SER A 380 -9.91 -19.56 -20.52
N GLY A 381 -10.15 -19.84 -19.23
CA GLY A 381 -9.13 -20.31 -18.30
C GLY A 381 -8.24 -19.21 -17.72
N ASN A 382 -8.63 -17.95 -17.86
CA ASN A 382 -7.86 -16.81 -17.35
C ASN A 382 -8.08 -16.61 -15.84
N ALA A 383 -7.38 -17.42 -15.03
CA ALA A 383 -7.50 -17.41 -13.58
C ALA A 383 -7.13 -16.06 -12.94
N ASP A 384 -6.13 -15.38 -13.48
CA ASP A 384 -5.64 -14.10 -12.95
C ASP A 384 -6.64 -12.98 -13.20
N MET A 385 -7.29 -12.98 -14.36
CA MET A 385 -8.39 -12.05 -14.65
C MET A 385 -9.58 -12.29 -13.73
N VAL A 386 -9.97 -13.55 -13.51
CA VAL A 386 -11.03 -13.90 -12.55
C VAL A 386 -10.68 -13.37 -11.15
N ALA A 387 -9.43 -13.52 -10.71
CA ALA A 387 -8.97 -12.99 -9.43
C ALA A 387 -9.06 -11.45 -9.36
N VAL A 388 -8.59 -10.73 -10.40
CA VAL A 388 -8.72 -9.27 -10.49
C VAL A 388 -10.19 -8.83 -10.37
N LEU A 389 -11.08 -9.48 -11.13
CA LEU A 389 -12.51 -9.17 -11.16
C LEU A 389 -13.23 -9.45 -9.82
N LEU A 390 -12.71 -10.36 -9.00
CA LEU A 390 -13.23 -10.70 -7.67
C LEU A 390 -12.72 -9.76 -6.56
N ARG A 391 -11.61 -9.05 -6.77
CA ARG A 391 -10.84 -8.31 -5.75
C ARG A 391 -11.64 -7.34 -4.87
N TYR A 392 -12.58 -6.59 -5.44
CA TYR A 392 -13.25 -5.47 -4.75
C TYR A 392 -14.74 -5.70 -4.47
N ARG A 393 -15.22 -6.94 -4.59
CA ARG A 393 -16.63 -7.28 -4.38
C ARG A 393 -16.79 -7.91 -2.99
N SER A 394 -17.70 -7.36 -2.19
CA SER A 394 -18.16 -8.04 -0.97
C SER A 394 -18.96 -9.27 -1.40
N LEU A 395 -18.38 -10.46 -1.24
CA LEU A 395 -19.01 -11.75 -1.52
C LEU A 395 -20.08 -12.14 -0.46
N SER A 396 -20.44 -11.22 0.44
CA SER A 396 -21.41 -11.45 1.50
C SER A 396 -22.85 -11.26 1.02
N SER A 397 -23.57 -12.39 0.95
CA SER A 397 -25.00 -12.59 1.22
C SER A 397 -26.02 -11.66 0.53
N ALA A 398 -26.73 -12.26 -0.42
CA ALA A 398 -28.08 -11.92 -0.88
C ALA A 398 -28.37 -10.60 -1.63
N VAL A 399 -27.48 -9.61 -1.72
CA VAL A 399 -27.88 -8.29 -2.28
C VAL A 399 -27.17 -7.84 -3.56
N ARG A 400 -26.15 -8.52 -4.10
CA ARG A 400 -25.54 -8.10 -5.39
C ARG A 400 -25.07 -9.26 -6.28
N GLY A 401 -26.01 -9.92 -6.96
CA GLY A 401 -25.94 -10.33 -8.38
C GLY A 401 -24.87 -11.31 -8.88
N ILE A 402 -24.00 -11.86 -8.05
CA ILE A 402 -23.03 -12.89 -8.47
C ILE A 402 -23.19 -14.10 -7.56
N HIS A 403 -23.58 -15.24 -8.15
CA HIS A 403 -23.71 -16.47 -7.41
C HIS A 403 -22.40 -17.26 -7.52
N LEU A 404 -21.61 -17.27 -6.44
CA LEU A 404 -20.34 -18.01 -6.39
C LEU A 404 -20.51 -19.48 -6.78
N HIS A 405 -21.66 -20.07 -6.44
CA HIS A 405 -22.03 -21.42 -6.86
C HIS A 405 -22.08 -21.58 -8.38
N SER A 406 -22.70 -20.64 -9.12
CA SER A 406 -22.74 -20.64 -10.58
C SER A 406 -21.35 -20.58 -11.20
N LEU A 407 -20.45 -19.76 -10.62
CA LEU A 407 -19.06 -19.67 -11.07
C LEU A 407 -18.29 -20.98 -10.80
N ILE A 408 -18.49 -21.59 -9.63
CA ILE A 408 -17.88 -22.88 -9.28
C ILE A 408 -18.33 -23.97 -10.26
N THR A 409 -19.63 -24.13 -10.47
CA THR A 409 -20.18 -25.10 -11.43
C THR A 409 -19.66 -24.86 -12.85
N CYS A 410 -19.58 -23.59 -13.29
CA CYS A 410 -18.99 -23.27 -14.58
C CYS A 410 -17.51 -23.67 -14.66
N SER A 411 -16.72 -23.42 -13.60
CA SER A 411 -15.29 -23.76 -13.58
C SER A 411 -15.04 -25.27 -13.59
N GLU A 412 -15.90 -26.04 -12.93
CA GLU A 412 -15.87 -27.51 -12.92
C GLU A 412 -16.20 -28.07 -14.31
N ASN A 413 -17.28 -27.57 -14.92
CA ASN A 413 -17.69 -27.96 -16.28
C ASN A 413 -16.62 -27.59 -17.32
N ALA A 414 -15.96 -26.44 -17.15
CA ALA A 414 -14.86 -26.00 -18.00
C ALA A 414 -13.52 -26.68 -17.67
N ARG A 415 -13.47 -27.57 -16.66
CA ARG A 415 -12.27 -28.29 -16.19
C ARG A 415 -11.12 -27.38 -15.73
N GLN A 416 -11.43 -26.18 -15.23
CA GLN A 416 -10.47 -25.18 -14.78
C GLN A 416 -10.10 -25.35 -13.30
N LYS A 417 -9.26 -26.34 -12.99
CA LYS A 417 -8.92 -26.74 -11.60
C LYS A 417 -8.45 -25.57 -10.71
N LYS A 418 -7.48 -24.76 -11.18
CA LYS A 418 -6.95 -23.61 -10.43
C LYS A 418 -8.05 -22.61 -10.05
N ILE A 419 -8.97 -22.35 -10.98
CA ILE A 419 -10.08 -21.42 -10.76
C ILE A 419 -11.08 -22.03 -9.78
N THR A 420 -11.46 -23.31 -9.95
CA THR A 420 -12.36 -24.01 -9.04
C THR A 420 -11.86 -23.98 -7.60
N GLU A 421 -10.57 -24.27 -7.38
CA GLU A 421 -9.93 -24.23 -6.07
C GLU A 421 -9.94 -22.83 -5.45
N THR A 422 -9.65 -21.81 -6.25
CA THR A 422 -9.71 -20.40 -5.83
C THR A 422 -11.14 -20.02 -5.39
N LEU A 423 -12.16 -20.35 -6.19
CA LEU A 423 -13.55 -20.03 -5.89
C LEU A 423 -14.09 -20.78 -4.66
N ARG A 424 -13.71 -22.05 -4.48
CA ARG A 424 -14.05 -22.83 -3.27
C ARG A 424 -13.39 -22.28 -2.02
N SER A 425 -12.13 -21.84 -2.12
CA SER A 425 -11.41 -21.20 -1.00
C SER A 425 -12.13 -19.91 -0.57
N LEU A 426 -12.57 -19.10 -1.53
CA LEU A 426 -13.37 -17.90 -1.26
C LEU A 426 -14.71 -18.22 -0.60
N GLN A 427 -15.37 -19.32 -1.00
CA GLN A 427 -16.62 -19.76 -0.38
C GLN A 427 -16.44 -20.09 1.11
N LEU A 428 -15.25 -20.57 1.48
CA LEU A 428 -14.84 -20.87 2.85
C LEU A 428 -14.29 -19.64 3.61
N GLY A 429 -14.27 -18.46 2.98
CA GLY A 429 -13.79 -17.21 3.57
C GLY A 429 -12.30 -16.94 3.43
N ASP A 430 -11.56 -17.78 2.69
CA ASP A 430 -10.15 -17.57 2.38
C ASP A 430 -9.98 -16.79 1.07
N SER A 431 -9.42 -15.58 1.18
CA SER A 431 -9.17 -14.68 0.04
C SER A 431 -7.71 -14.64 -0.39
N THR A 432 -6.81 -15.41 0.22
CA THR A 432 -5.38 -15.38 -0.07
C THR A 432 -5.07 -15.71 -1.53
N GLN A 433 -5.76 -16.70 -2.09
CA GLN A 433 -5.56 -17.14 -3.48
C GLN A 433 -5.89 -16.06 -4.51
N VAL A 434 -6.84 -15.17 -4.23
CA VAL A 434 -7.22 -14.05 -5.12
C VAL A 434 -6.18 -12.93 -5.10
N GLN A 435 -5.34 -12.88 -4.07
CA GLN A 435 -4.27 -11.89 -3.97
C GLN A 435 -3.02 -12.26 -4.78
N ASN A 436 -2.93 -13.53 -5.19
CA ASN A 436 -1.78 -14.13 -5.88
C ASN A 436 -1.98 -14.11 -7.39
N VAL A 437 -1.99 -12.92 -7.97
CA VAL A 437 -2.01 -12.71 -9.43
C VAL A 437 -0.60 -12.49 -9.93
N ALA A 438 -0.22 -13.20 -10.99
CA ALA A 438 1.09 -13.01 -11.62
C ALA A 438 1.16 -11.62 -12.25
N VAL A 439 2.22 -10.87 -11.94
CA VAL A 439 2.43 -9.54 -12.53
C VAL A 439 2.92 -9.72 -13.97
N PRO A 440 2.24 -9.13 -14.98
CA PRO A 440 2.65 -9.26 -16.38
C PRO A 440 4.12 -8.83 -16.59
N PRO A 441 4.96 -9.65 -17.25
CA PRO A 441 6.38 -9.33 -17.45
C PRO A 441 6.63 -7.97 -18.12
N ILE A 442 5.71 -7.53 -18.98
CA ILE A 442 5.77 -6.24 -19.67
C ILE A 442 5.91 -5.06 -18.70
N LEU A 443 5.36 -5.17 -17.48
CA LEU A 443 5.40 -4.13 -16.47
C LEU A 443 6.79 -3.98 -15.83
N PHE A 444 7.69 -4.94 -16.03
CA PHE A 444 9.08 -4.87 -15.59
C PHE A 444 10.01 -4.34 -16.68
N ILE A 445 9.62 -4.46 -17.96
CA ILE A 445 10.40 -3.95 -19.09
C ILE A 445 10.41 -2.42 -19.01
N SER A 446 11.60 -1.82 -19.01
CA SER A 446 11.73 -0.37 -19.14
C SER A 446 11.60 -0.06 -20.63
N THR A 447 10.48 0.53 -21.05
CA THR A 447 10.44 1.15 -22.37
C THR A 447 11.42 2.32 -22.36
N PRO A 448 12.35 2.42 -23.33
CA PRO A 448 13.12 3.64 -23.52
C PRO A 448 12.16 4.80 -23.77
N ASP A 449 12.34 5.89 -23.04
CA ASP A 449 11.70 7.20 -23.18
C ASP A 449 10.50 7.31 -24.14
N SER A 450 9.31 7.43 -23.57
CA SER A 450 8.08 7.86 -24.26
C SER A 450 8.12 9.33 -24.70
N ALA A 451 9.29 9.84 -25.10
CA ALA A 451 9.49 11.19 -25.61
C ALA A 451 9.36 11.28 -27.15
N SER A 452 9.06 10.18 -27.85
CA SER A 452 9.09 10.10 -29.32
C SER A 452 7.76 9.78 -30.01
N LEU A 453 6.62 9.72 -29.30
CA LEU A 453 5.30 9.48 -29.92
C LEU A 453 4.37 10.72 -29.92
N SER A 454 4.92 11.93 -29.84
CA SER A 454 4.17 13.17 -30.04
C SER A 454 4.72 14.00 -31.19
N ARG A 455 4.84 13.41 -32.39
CA ARG A 455 4.95 14.16 -33.64
C ARG A 455 4.16 13.50 -34.76
N SER A 456 2.89 13.86 -34.84
CA SER A 456 2.16 13.95 -36.12
C SER A 456 0.91 14.81 -35.96
N SER A 457 1.11 16.10 -36.21
CA SER A 457 0.33 16.94 -37.14
C SER A 457 -1.19 17.06 -36.98
N SER A 458 -1.64 18.23 -36.51
CA SER A 458 -2.56 19.09 -37.28
C SER A 458 -2.64 20.53 -36.76
N SER A 459 -2.09 21.43 -37.60
CA SER A 459 -2.52 22.80 -37.90
C SER A 459 -2.79 23.81 -36.77
N VAL A 460 -1.84 24.74 -36.66
CA VAL A 460 -2.02 26.14 -36.27
C VAL A 460 -3.12 26.79 -37.12
N SER A 461 -4.13 27.39 -36.49
CA SER A 461 -4.93 28.46 -37.09
C SER A 461 -5.36 29.50 -36.05
N SER A 462 -4.80 30.68 -36.27
CA SER A 462 -5.19 32.06 -35.97
C SER A 462 -6.29 32.37 -34.95
N CYS A 463 -5.93 33.25 -34.00
CA CYS A 463 -6.82 34.04 -33.15
C CYS A 463 -7.94 34.74 -33.94
N PRO A 464 -9.11 34.94 -33.33
CA PRO A 464 -9.93 36.11 -33.60
C PRO A 464 -10.01 37.05 -32.39
N HIS A 465 -10.07 38.33 -32.75
CA HIS A 465 -10.14 39.55 -31.94
C HIS A 465 -11.17 39.56 -30.80
N LEU A 466 -10.81 40.29 -29.74
CA LEU A 466 -11.73 40.89 -28.77
C LEU A 466 -12.76 41.81 -29.46
N PRO A 467 -13.96 41.92 -28.88
CA PRO A 467 -14.65 43.19 -28.73
C PRO A 467 -14.73 43.63 -27.26
N SER A 468 -14.56 44.92 -27.06
CA SER A 468 -14.65 45.67 -25.81
C SER A 468 -16.09 45.98 -25.39
N ASP A 469 -16.27 46.08 -24.08
CA ASP A 469 -17.30 46.79 -23.30
C ASP A 469 -18.78 46.41 -23.47
N SER A 470 -19.39 45.91 -22.39
CA SER A 470 -20.18 46.76 -21.47
C SER A 470 -20.97 45.93 -20.45
N THR A 471 -21.16 46.56 -19.30
CA THR A 471 -21.82 46.15 -18.06
C THR A 471 -23.17 45.44 -18.20
N ALA A 472 -23.32 44.29 -17.54
CA ALA A 472 -24.59 43.88 -16.91
C ALA A 472 -24.31 42.89 -15.76
N SER A 473 -24.46 43.37 -14.53
CA SER A 473 -24.50 42.55 -13.33
C SER A 473 -25.70 41.59 -13.43
N GLN A 474 -25.44 40.31 -13.70
CA GLN A 474 -26.43 39.25 -13.50
C GLN A 474 -25.92 38.31 -12.42
N ASN A 475 -26.71 38.21 -11.35
CA ASN A 475 -26.54 37.25 -10.27
C ASN A 475 -26.42 35.83 -10.86
N ILE A 476 -25.20 35.30 -10.90
CA ILE A 476 -24.96 33.89 -11.20
C ILE A 476 -25.42 33.11 -9.98
N ILE A 477 -26.65 32.60 -10.04
CA ILE A 477 -27.09 31.52 -9.16
C ILE A 477 -26.18 30.33 -9.49
N SER A 478 -25.19 30.07 -8.63
CA SER A 478 -24.30 28.92 -8.74
C SER A 478 -25.15 27.65 -8.73
N LYS A 479 -25.24 26.97 -9.89
CA LYS A 479 -25.96 25.69 -9.97
C LYS A 479 -25.22 24.67 -9.09
N PRO A 480 -25.95 23.85 -8.31
CA PRO A 480 -25.34 22.87 -7.44
C PRO A 480 -24.56 21.83 -8.26
N VAL A 481 -23.41 21.41 -7.72
CA VAL A 481 -22.59 20.35 -8.34
C VAL A 481 -23.15 19.01 -7.93
N ASN A 482 -23.41 18.18 -8.94
CA ASN A 482 -23.97 16.85 -8.79
C ASN A 482 -22.85 15.83 -8.62
N VAL A 483 -22.72 15.24 -7.43
CA VAL A 483 -21.72 14.23 -7.11
C VAL A 483 -22.36 12.85 -7.13
N LEU A 484 -21.89 11.95 -8.00
CA LEU A 484 -22.37 10.58 -8.09
C LEU A 484 -21.75 9.72 -6.97
N MET A 485 -22.60 9.25 -6.07
CA MET A 485 -22.20 8.41 -4.93
C MET A 485 -22.30 6.91 -5.26
N ARG A 486 -21.62 6.08 -4.47
CA ARG A 486 -21.46 4.61 -4.66
C ARG A 486 -22.74 3.75 -4.66
N ASN A 487 -23.87 4.34 -4.33
CA ASN A 487 -25.20 3.72 -4.38
C ASN A 487 -26.00 4.14 -5.62
N GLY A 488 -25.41 4.90 -6.54
CA GLY A 488 -26.08 5.42 -7.73
C GLY A 488 -26.92 6.67 -7.48
N THR A 489 -26.90 7.27 -6.28
CA THR A 489 -27.57 8.55 -6.04
C THR A 489 -26.65 9.72 -6.31
N THR A 490 -27.22 10.74 -6.95
CA THR A 490 -26.59 12.05 -7.13
C THR A 490 -26.91 12.93 -5.94
N ILE A 491 -25.88 13.44 -5.26
CA ILE A 491 -26.05 14.45 -4.21
C ILE A 491 -25.65 15.81 -4.77
N SER A 492 -26.59 16.76 -4.73
CA SER A 492 -26.36 18.15 -5.09
C SER A 492 -25.66 18.87 -3.94
N VAL A 493 -24.37 19.16 -4.08
CA VAL A 493 -23.58 19.88 -3.07
C VAL A 493 -23.56 21.37 -3.43
N PRO A 494 -23.96 22.29 -2.53
CA PRO A 494 -23.83 23.71 -2.79
C PRO A 494 -22.34 24.09 -2.82
N GLN A 495 -21.91 24.82 -3.85
CA GLN A 495 -20.60 25.45 -3.84
C GLN A 495 -20.54 26.43 -2.65
N CYS A 496 -19.59 26.23 -1.73
CA CYS A 496 -19.24 27.30 -0.80
C CYS A 496 -18.65 28.44 -1.62
N THR A 497 -19.35 29.58 -1.63
CA THR A 497 -18.81 30.82 -2.16
C THR A 497 -17.57 31.22 -1.35
N PRO A 498 -16.52 31.77 -1.99
CA PRO A 498 -15.43 32.38 -1.25
C PRO A 498 -16.01 33.56 -0.47
N PHE A 499 -15.62 33.70 0.80
CA PHE A 499 -15.89 34.91 1.56
C PHE A 499 -15.36 36.13 0.78
N PRO A 500 -16.13 37.22 0.68
CA PRO A 500 -15.61 38.45 0.11
C PRO A 500 -14.49 38.98 1.03
N SER A 501 -13.46 39.52 0.37
CA SER A 501 -12.20 40.07 0.91
C SER A 501 -12.30 40.78 2.26
#